data_AF-B3NR53-F1
#
_entry.id   AF-B3NR53-F1
#
_cell.length_a   1.000
_cell.length_b   1.000
_cell.length_c   1.000
_cell.angle_alpha   90.00
_cell.angle_beta   90.00
_cell.angle_gamma   90.00
#
_symmetry.space_group_name_H-M   'P 1'
#
loop_
_entity.id
_entity.type
_entity.pdbx_description
1 polymer ?
#
loop_
_entity_poly.entity_id
_entity_poly.type
_entity_poly.pdbx_seq_one_letter_code
_entity_poly.pdbx_strand_id
1 'polypeptide(L)'
;MRTGRILVALISLCFIVPFRAAKCKAAPKSVQNVHVCCSAPLPNWGVFNRECLKSATQASCRLDCIFNASSVLQGNRLNQAKVRPMLQRAFTSEPTIDVYESNFARCSSVVRSKYLELSPLSRQSDACDRHALFYSLCAYARLIFTCPEQMWQRKNRMCQEAKNYAKKCPWAALKMFMKNT
;
A
#
# COMPACT_ATOMS: atom_id res chain seq x y z
N MET A 1 35.27 41.22 51.72
CA MET A 1 33.99 41.21 50.99
C MET A 1 34.30 40.70 49.57
N ARG A 2 34.36 39.39 49.31
CA ARG A 2 33.29 38.43 48.93
C ARG A 2 32.29 38.97 47.90
N THR A 3 31.97 38.09 46.93
CA THR A 3 30.94 38.09 45.86
C THR A 3 31.34 38.72 44.51
N GLY A 4 31.28 38.04 43.36
CA GLY A 4 30.84 36.68 43.07
C GLY A 4 31.17 36.30 41.62
N ARG A 5 31.55 35.02 41.43
CA ARG A 5 31.75 34.36 40.14
C ARG A 5 30.38 33.99 39.58
N ILE A 6 30.08 34.32 38.33
CA ILE A 6 28.97 33.70 37.58
C ILE A 6 29.59 32.94 36.41
N LEU A 7 29.80 31.65 36.61
CA LEU A 7 30.15 30.70 35.58
C LEU A 7 28.83 30.11 35.07
N VAL A 8 28.33 30.58 33.92
CA VAL A 8 27.14 29.99 33.29
C VAL A 8 27.57 28.75 32.52
N ALA A 9 27.39 27.60 33.15
CA ALA A 9 27.46 26.30 32.49
C ALA A 9 26.19 26.08 31.65
N LEU A 10 26.30 26.15 30.32
CA LEU A 10 25.25 25.71 29.41
C LEU A 10 25.60 24.33 28.86
N ILE A 11 25.28 23.32 29.68
CA ILE A 11 25.21 21.91 29.28
C ILE A 11 23.95 21.76 28.42
N SER A 12 24.08 21.95 27.12
CA SER A 12 23.09 21.46 26.16
C SER A 12 23.48 20.05 25.75
N LEU A 13 23.17 19.09 26.63
CA LEU A 13 23.11 17.67 26.27
C LEU A 13 22.04 17.52 25.19
N CYS A 14 22.47 17.58 23.93
CA CYS A 14 21.72 17.05 22.81
C CYS A 14 21.46 15.57 23.09
N PHE A 15 20.32 15.27 23.71
CA PHE A 15 19.70 13.95 23.65
C PHE A 15 19.29 13.71 22.20
N ILE A 16 20.27 13.36 21.37
CA ILE A 16 20.02 12.61 20.15
C ILE A 16 19.52 11.26 20.66
N VAL A 17 18.22 11.14 20.88
CA VAL A 17 17.60 9.83 20.99
C VAL A 17 17.85 9.19 19.62
N PRO A 18 18.72 8.17 19.49
CA PRO A 18 18.81 7.48 18.24
C PRO A 18 17.43 6.84 18.06
N PHE A 19 16.66 7.33 17.09
CA PHE A 19 15.55 6.57 16.55
C PHE A 19 16.16 5.29 16.02
N ARG A 20 16.32 4.27 16.87
CA ARG A 20 16.56 2.90 16.46
C ARG A 20 15.30 2.53 15.72
N ALA A 21 15.33 2.68 14.40
CA ALA A 21 14.34 2.07 13.52
C ALA A 21 14.18 0.63 14.00
N ALA A 22 12.99 0.28 14.47
CA ALA A 22 12.74 -1.06 15.01
C ALA A 22 13.21 -2.05 13.95
N LYS A 23 14.25 -2.85 14.26
CA LYS A 23 14.75 -3.85 13.31
C LYS A 23 13.63 -4.86 13.11
N CYS A 24 12.97 -4.77 11.96
CA CYS A 24 11.91 -5.69 11.61
C CYS A 24 12.48 -7.10 11.48
N LYS A 25 11.96 -8.04 12.28
CA LYS A 25 12.16 -9.48 12.07
C LYS A 25 11.54 -9.89 10.73
N ALA A 26 11.86 -11.08 10.23
CA ALA A 26 11.26 -11.62 9.00
C ALA A 26 9.72 -11.54 9.06
N ALA A 27 9.11 -11.10 7.95
CA ALA A 27 7.66 -10.95 7.89
C ALA A 27 6.96 -12.33 7.92
N PRO A 28 5.90 -12.50 8.72
CA PRO A 28 5.16 -13.75 8.74
C PRO A 28 4.37 -13.92 7.43
N LYS A 29 4.18 -15.16 6.97
CA LYS A 29 3.42 -15.43 5.73
C LYS A 29 1.98 -14.92 5.79
N SER A 30 1.40 -14.79 6.98
CA SER A 30 0.03 -14.29 7.18
C SER A 30 -0.20 -12.88 6.62
N VAL A 31 0.85 -12.07 6.41
CA VAL A 31 0.71 -10.75 5.73
C VAL A 31 0.33 -10.86 4.26
N GLN A 32 0.54 -12.01 3.60
CA GLN A 32 0.13 -12.25 2.22
C GLN A 32 -1.37 -12.59 2.12
N ASN A 33 -1.97 -13.04 3.23
CA ASN A 33 -3.33 -13.60 3.26
C ASN A 33 -4.38 -12.54 3.55
N VAL A 34 -4.29 -11.38 2.91
CA VAL A 34 -5.23 -10.27 3.15
C VAL A 34 -6.68 -10.68 2.90
N HIS A 35 -6.95 -11.47 1.85
CA HIS A 35 -8.29 -12.02 1.57
C HIS A 35 -8.84 -12.92 2.68
N VAL A 36 -7.97 -13.66 3.39
CA VAL A 36 -8.39 -14.50 4.52
C VAL A 36 -8.79 -13.63 5.70
N CYS A 37 -8.21 -12.44 5.82
CA CYS A 37 -8.41 -11.55 6.95
C CYS A 37 -9.47 -10.48 6.73
N CYS A 38 -9.68 -10.07 5.49
CA CYS A 38 -10.65 -9.06 5.10
C CYS A 38 -11.52 -9.62 3.97
N SER A 39 -12.83 -9.74 4.21
CA SER A 39 -13.80 -10.17 3.21
C SER A 39 -14.29 -9.05 2.29
N ALA A 40 -13.61 -7.90 2.27
CA ALA A 40 -13.92 -6.84 1.31
C ALA A 40 -13.78 -7.37 -0.12
N PRO A 41 -14.72 -7.07 -1.03
CA PRO A 41 -14.70 -7.61 -2.38
C PRO A 41 -13.51 -7.05 -3.16
N LEU A 42 -13.05 -7.83 -4.15
CA LEU A 42 -12.11 -7.34 -5.14
C LEU A 42 -12.85 -6.51 -6.21
N PRO A 43 -12.18 -5.52 -6.82
CA PRO A 43 -12.78 -4.71 -7.88
C PRO A 43 -13.12 -5.56 -9.10
N ASN A 44 -14.33 -5.40 -9.64
CA ASN A 44 -14.72 -6.02 -10.89
C ASN A 44 -14.13 -5.26 -12.08
N TRP A 45 -12.90 -5.60 -12.45
CA TRP A 45 -12.22 -5.02 -13.60
C TRP A 45 -12.80 -5.46 -14.96
N GLY A 46 -13.76 -6.38 -14.98
CA GLY A 46 -14.48 -6.79 -16.19
C GLY A 46 -15.30 -5.67 -16.82
N VAL A 47 -15.67 -4.64 -16.05
CA VAL A 47 -16.39 -3.45 -16.53
C VAL A 47 -15.60 -2.59 -17.53
N PHE A 48 -14.31 -2.87 -17.70
CA PHE A 48 -13.41 -2.26 -18.69
C PHE A 48 -13.09 -3.19 -19.87
N ASN A 49 -13.81 -4.31 -20.01
CA ASN A 49 -13.54 -5.27 -21.08
C ASN A 49 -13.66 -4.63 -22.46
N ARG A 50 -14.63 -3.73 -22.68
CA ARG A 50 -14.78 -3.07 -23.99
C ARG A 50 -13.54 -2.27 -24.39
N GLU A 51 -12.93 -1.56 -23.44
CA GLU A 51 -11.75 -0.73 -23.65
C GLU A 51 -10.46 -1.56 -23.72
N CYS A 52 -10.37 -2.61 -22.90
CA CYS A 52 -9.12 -3.30 -22.65
C CYS A 52 -9.09 -4.77 -23.11
N LEU A 53 -10.07 -5.25 -23.88
CA LEU A 53 -10.14 -6.66 -24.32
C LEU A 53 -8.85 -7.12 -25.03
N LYS A 54 -8.24 -6.20 -25.78
CA LYS A 54 -7.02 -6.45 -26.58
C LYS A 54 -5.72 -6.26 -25.79
N SER A 55 -5.77 -5.91 -24.51
CA SER A 55 -4.56 -5.82 -23.69
C SER A 55 -3.90 -7.19 -23.58
N ALA A 56 -2.58 -7.24 -23.47
CA ALA A 56 -1.88 -8.49 -23.22
C ALA A 56 -2.41 -9.19 -21.94
N THR A 57 -2.27 -10.51 -21.89
CA THR A 57 -2.87 -11.37 -20.85
C THR A 57 -2.25 -11.18 -19.46
N GLN A 58 -1.08 -10.55 -19.36
CA GLN A 58 -0.44 -10.25 -18.09
C GLN A 58 -1.25 -9.26 -17.26
N ALA A 59 -1.28 -9.48 -15.95
CA ALA A 59 -2.05 -8.64 -15.03
C ALA A 59 -1.55 -7.18 -15.05
N SER A 60 -0.24 -6.97 -15.18
CA SER A 60 0.36 -5.63 -15.34
C SER A 60 -0.20 -4.90 -16.56
N CYS A 61 -0.21 -5.55 -17.72
CA CYS A 61 -0.73 -4.98 -18.97
C CYS A 61 -2.23 -4.68 -18.91
N ARG A 62 -3.01 -5.59 -18.31
CA ARG A 62 -4.44 -5.39 -18.16
C ARG A 62 -4.75 -4.20 -17.25
N LEU A 63 -4.05 -4.09 -16.12
CA LEU A 63 -4.21 -2.96 -15.19
C LEU A 63 -3.69 -1.65 -15.77
N ASP A 64 -2.58 -1.67 -16.49
CA ASP A 64 -2.06 -0.50 -17.21
C ASP A 64 -3.10 0.04 -18.19
N CYS A 65 -3.71 -0.82 -19.01
CA CYS A 65 -4.81 -0.42 -19.88
C CYS A 65 -5.98 0.21 -19.11
N ILE A 66 -6.44 -0.41 -18.02
CA ILE A 66 -7.57 0.10 -17.23
C ILE A 66 -7.26 1.47 -16.62
N PHE A 67 -6.06 1.64 -16.08
CA PHE A 67 -5.63 2.89 -15.45
C PHE A 67 -5.51 4.00 -16.49
N ASN A 68 -5.01 3.68 -17.68
CA ASN A 68 -4.94 4.62 -18.81
C ASN A 68 -6.32 4.98 -19.34
N ALA A 69 -7.21 4.00 -19.56
CA ALA A 69 -8.59 4.21 -19.98
C ALA A 69 -9.40 5.06 -18.99
N SER A 70 -9.05 4.98 -17.70
CA SER A 70 -9.67 5.78 -16.63
C SER A 70 -8.96 7.11 -16.38
N SER A 71 -7.86 7.40 -17.08
CA SER A 71 -6.99 8.55 -16.85
C SER A 71 -6.49 8.68 -15.40
N VAL A 72 -6.36 7.55 -14.72
CA VAL A 72 -5.87 7.47 -13.33
C VAL A 72 -4.37 7.60 -13.25
N LEU A 73 -3.65 7.33 -14.35
CA LEU A 73 -2.23 7.61 -14.46
C LEU A 73 -1.96 8.90 -15.24
N GLN A 74 -1.07 9.73 -14.70
CA GLN A 74 -0.42 10.84 -15.39
C GLN A 74 1.09 10.53 -15.39
N GLY A 75 1.54 9.89 -16.47
CA GLY A 75 2.85 9.20 -16.46
C GLY A 75 2.86 8.10 -15.39
N ASN A 76 3.83 8.13 -14.49
CA ASN A 76 3.93 7.15 -13.40
C ASN A 76 3.20 7.56 -12.10
N ARG A 77 2.41 8.65 -12.12
CA ARG A 77 1.76 9.21 -10.92
C ARG A 77 0.26 8.98 -10.96
N LEU A 78 -0.32 8.66 -9.79
CA LEU A 78 -1.78 8.63 -9.63
C LEU A 78 -2.37 10.04 -9.71
N ASN A 79 -3.31 10.23 -10.61
CA ASN A 79 -4.26 11.33 -10.58
C ASN A 79 -5.39 10.98 -9.59
N GLN A 80 -5.27 11.45 -8.35
CA GLN A 80 -6.20 11.09 -7.28
C GLN A 80 -7.66 11.45 -7.60
N ALA A 81 -7.89 12.55 -8.32
CA ALA A 81 -9.23 12.98 -8.70
C ALA A 81 -9.94 11.98 -9.64
N LYS A 82 -9.20 11.08 -10.30
CA LYS A 82 -9.74 10.06 -11.20
C LYS A 82 -9.89 8.69 -10.54
N VAL A 83 -9.34 8.50 -9.34
CA VAL A 83 -9.37 7.21 -8.64
C VAL A 83 -10.80 6.83 -8.25
N ARG A 84 -11.55 7.69 -7.56
CA ARG A 84 -12.96 7.38 -7.19
C ARG A 84 -13.83 7.05 -8.40
N PRO A 85 -13.86 7.84 -9.50
CA PRO A 85 -14.62 7.48 -10.70
C PRO A 85 -14.27 6.12 -11.29
N MET A 86 -12.99 5.75 -11.31
CA MET A 86 -12.56 4.40 -11.73
C MET A 86 -13.12 3.32 -10.81
N LEU A 87 -13.04 3.53 -9.49
CA LEU A 87 -13.53 2.58 -8.49
C LEU A 87 -15.06 2.43 -8.50
N GLN A 88 -15.80 3.52 -8.72
CA GLN A 88 -17.26 3.50 -8.86
C GLN A 88 -17.74 2.66 -10.04
N ARG A 89 -16.92 2.50 -11.08
CA ARG A 89 -17.22 1.54 -12.16
C ARG A 89 -17.03 0.10 -11.71
N ALA A 90 -16.02 -0.17 -10.88
CA ALA A 90 -15.59 -1.52 -10.52
C ALA A 90 -16.22 -2.07 -9.22
N PHE A 91 -16.83 -1.21 -8.41
CA PHE A 91 -17.48 -1.55 -7.14
C PHE A 91 -18.90 -1.00 -7.09
N THR A 92 -19.75 -1.66 -6.32
CA THR A 92 -21.14 -1.24 -6.08
C THR A 92 -21.38 -0.62 -4.70
N SER A 93 -20.40 -0.75 -3.80
CA SER A 93 -20.51 -0.36 -2.38
C SER A 93 -19.65 0.87 -2.09
N GLU A 94 -20.29 2.00 -1.75
CA GLU A 94 -19.60 3.25 -1.37
C GLU A 94 -18.60 3.05 -0.20
N PRO A 95 -18.93 2.34 0.89
CA PRO A 95 -17.94 2.05 1.94
C PRO A 95 -16.69 1.30 1.46
N THR A 96 -16.85 0.43 0.45
CA THR A 96 -15.71 -0.26 -0.16
C THR A 96 -14.90 0.69 -1.05
N ILE A 97 -15.57 1.53 -1.83
CA ILE A 97 -14.96 2.55 -2.68
C ILE A 97 -14.10 3.50 -1.83
N ASP A 98 -14.63 4.00 -0.72
CA ASP A 98 -13.92 4.93 0.17
C ASP A 98 -12.64 4.32 0.77
N VAL A 99 -12.71 3.05 1.19
CA VAL A 99 -11.54 2.33 1.71
C VAL A 99 -10.47 2.17 0.63
N TYR A 100 -10.85 1.73 -0.57
CA TYR A 100 -9.90 1.56 -1.67
C TYR A 100 -9.32 2.90 -2.12
N GLU A 101 -10.12 3.95 -2.24
CA GLU A 101 -9.64 5.28 -2.61
C GLU A 101 -8.63 5.81 -1.60
N SER A 102 -8.95 5.76 -0.30
CA SER A 102 -8.02 6.16 0.76
C SER A 102 -6.73 5.33 0.72
N ASN A 103 -6.83 4.04 0.40
CA ASN A 103 -5.67 3.18 0.23
C ASN A 103 -4.81 3.58 -0.99
N PHE A 104 -5.42 3.88 -2.14
CA PHE A 104 -4.71 4.41 -3.32
C PHE A 104 -4.01 5.73 -3.02
N ALA A 105 -4.67 6.65 -2.31
CA ALA A 105 -4.09 7.92 -1.88
C ALA A 105 -2.81 7.70 -1.05
N ARG A 106 -2.85 6.77 -0.09
CA ARG A 106 -1.67 6.42 0.72
C ARG A 106 -0.60 5.66 -0.03
N CYS A 107 -0.98 4.85 -1.01
CA CYS A 107 -0.03 4.10 -1.85
C CYS A 107 0.68 4.96 -2.89
N SER A 108 0.12 6.13 -3.23
CA SER A 108 0.71 7.07 -4.19
C SER A 108 2.17 7.41 -3.86
N SER A 109 2.46 7.78 -2.60
CA SER A 109 3.82 8.11 -2.17
C SER A 109 4.70 6.88 -2.00
N VAL A 110 4.12 5.75 -1.58
CA VAL A 110 4.84 4.50 -1.34
C VAL A 110 5.38 3.94 -2.64
N VAL A 111 4.52 3.70 -3.63
CA VAL A 111 4.93 3.15 -4.93
C VAL A 111 5.93 4.09 -5.60
N ARG A 112 5.70 5.41 -5.59
CA ARG A 112 6.63 6.38 -6.16
C ARG A 112 8.03 6.32 -5.54
N SER A 113 8.11 6.24 -4.21
CA SER A 113 9.41 6.24 -3.51
C SER A 113 10.09 4.87 -3.46
N LYS A 114 9.33 3.79 -3.68
CA LYS A 114 9.80 2.41 -3.52
C LYS A 114 9.76 1.58 -4.78
N TYR A 115 9.44 2.17 -5.94
CA TYR A 115 9.31 1.46 -7.21
C TYR A 115 10.50 0.54 -7.50
N LEU A 116 11.73 1.07 -7.40
CA LEU A 116 12.95 0.28 -7.64
C LEU A 116 13.14 -0.89 -6.68
N GLU A 117 12.60 -0.81 -5.45
CA GLU A 117 12.61 -1.93 -4.50
C GLU A 117 11.45 -2.91 -4.74
N LEU A 118 10.35 -2.48 -5.36
CA LEU A 118 9.17 -3.31 -5.67
C LEU A 118 9.34 -4.08 -6.98
N SER A 119 9.91 -3.45 -8.00
CA SER A 119 10.12 -4.03 -9.33
C SER A 119 10.73 -5.45 -9.32
N PRO A 120 11.84 -5.73 -8.59
CA PRO A 120 12.43 -7.06 -8.56
C PRO A 120 11.63 -8.10 -7.75
N LEU A 121 10.59 -7.70 -7.01
CA LEU A 121 9.75 -8.63 -6.24
C LEU A 121 8.63 -9.25 -7.09
N SER A 122 8.26 -8.57 -8.18
CA SER A 122 7.22 -8.98 -9.12
C SER A 122 7.74 -10.02 -10.10
N ARG A 123 6.91 -11.02 -10.40
CA ARG A 123 7.14 -12.00 -11.47
C ARG A 123 6.56 -11.56 -12.82
N GLN A 124 5.80 -10.47 -12.86
CA GLN A 124 5.31 -9.90 -14.12
C GLN A 124 6.50 -9.42 -14.97
N SER A 125 6.39 -9.53 -16.29
CA SER A 125 7.44 -9.07 -17.19
C SER A 125 7.48 -7.54 -17.30
N ASP A 126 8.50 -6.99 -17.95
CA ASP A 126 8.60 -5.57 -18.31
C ASP A 126 7.85 -5.21 -19.62
N ALA A 127 7.00 -6.10 -20.14
CA ALA A 127 6.25 -5.85 -21.37
C ALA A 127 5.26 -4.66 -21.25
N CYS A 128 4.84 -4.34 -20.03
CA CYS A 128 3.98 -3.20 -19.72
C CYS A 128 4.45 -2.53 -18.43
N ASP A 129 4.13 -1.25 -18.28
CA ASP A 129 4.41 -0.51 -17.06
C ASP A 129 3.72 -1.16 -15.84
N ARG A 130 4.46 -1.31 -14.73
CA ARG A 130 3.97 -2.01 -13.53
C ARG A 130 3.42 -1.07 -12.45
N HIS A 131 3.39 0.25 -12.66
CA HIS A 131 2.86 1.19 -11.67
C HIS A 131 1.39 0.90 -11.37
N ALA A 132 0.56 0.65 -12.39
CA ALA A 132 -0.85 0.29 -12.20
C ALA A 132 -1.01 -0.96 -11.31
N LEU A 133 -0.17 -1.98 -11.55
CA LEU A 133 -0.11 -3.17 -10.72
C LEU A 133 0.28 -2.85 -9.28
N PHE A 134 1.39 -2.12 -9.08
CA PHE A 134 1.88 -1.82 -7.73
C PHE A 134 0.95 -0.91 -6.94
N TYR A 135 0.29 0.06 -7.58
CA TYR A 135 -0.74 0.85 -6.94
C TYR A 135 -1.91 -0.04 -6.49
N SER A 136 -2.38 -0.93 -7.36
CA SER A 136 -3.49 -1.85 -7.06
C SER A 136 -3.15 -2.83 -5.93
N LEU A 137 -1.99 -3.48 -6.00
CA LEU A 137 -1.51 -4.41 -4.99
C LEU A 137 -1.24 -3.72 -3.66
N CYS A 138 -0.66 -2.52 -3.67
CA CYS A 138 -0.46 -1.75 -2.45
C CYS A 138 -1.80 -1.36 -1.83
N ALA A 139 -2.76 -0.88 -2.63
CA ALA A 139 -4.06 -0.48 -2.14
C ALA A 139 -4.82 -1.66 -1.52
N TYR A 140 -4.69 -2.84 -2.13
CA TYR A 140 -5.25 -4.07 -1.60
C TYR A 140 -4.53 -4.55 -0.32
N ALA A 141 -3.19 -4.56 -0.30
CA ALA A 141 -2.40 -4.92 0.88
C ALA A 141 -2.76 -4.08 2.11
N ARG A 142 -3.12 -2.80 1.89
CA ARG A 142 -3.51 -1.87 2.96
C ARG A 142 -4.83 -2.22 3.65
N LEU A 143 -5.66 -3.09 3.09
CA LEU A 143 -6.85 -3.59 3.78
C LEU A 143 -6.50 -4.24 5.13
N ILE A 144 -5.29 -4.74 5.31
CA ILE A 144 -4.84 -5.21 6.64
C ILE A 144 -5.00 -4.15 7.75
N PHE A 145 -4.94 -2.87 7.38
CA PHE A 145 -5.14 -1.73 8.28
C PHE A 145 -6.56 -1.20 8.23
N THR A 146 -7.10 -1.03 7.02
CA THR A 146 -8.31 -0.24 6.72
C THR A 146 -9.54 -1.08 6.44
N CYS A 147 -9.46 -2.41 6.52
CA CYS A 147 -10.63 -3.29 6.37
C CYS A 147 -11.75 -2.86 7.33
N PRO A 148 -12.99 -2.68 6.84
CA PRO A 148 -14.13 -2.40 7.70
C PRO A 148 -14.27 -3.46 8.80
N GLU A 149 -14.63 -3.01 10.00
CA GLU A 149 -14.63 -3.88 11.19
C GLU A 149 -15.49 -5.13 11.04
N GLN A 150 -16.64 -4.99 10.37
CA GLN A 150 -17.59 -6.04 10.07
C GLN A 150 -17.10 -7.06 9.02
N MET A 151 -16.10 -6.69 8.21
CA MET A 151 -15.46 -7.57 7.22
C MET A 151 -14.14 -8.18 7.72
N TRP A 152 -13.64 -7.70 8.87
CA TRP A 152 -12.39 -8.14 9.44
C TRP A 152 -12.57 -9.40 10.29
N GLN A 153 -11.72 -10.41 10.07
CA GLN A 153 -11.72 -11.66 10.84
C GLN A 153 -11.11 -11.48 12.24
N ARG A 154 -11.85 -10.82 13.14
CA ARG A 154 -11.44 -10.48 14.51
C ARG A 154 -10.99 -11.69 15.34
N LYS A 155 -11.67 -12.83 15.18
CA LYS A 155 -11.37 -14.07 15.93
C LYS A 155 -10.18 -14.85 15.35
N ASN A 156 -9.72 -14.52 14.14
CA ASN A 156 -8.60 -15.21 13.52
C ASN A 156 -7.28 -14.64 14.05
N ARG A 157 -6.54 -15.47 14.82
CA ARG A 157 -5.25 -15.10 15.41
C ARG A 157 -4.21 -14.70 14.37
N MET A 158 -4.14 -15.38 13.22
CA MET A 158 -3.18 -15.06 12.16
C MET A 158 -3.42 -13.65 11.61
N CYS A 159 -4.67 -13.21 11.55
CA CYS A 159 -5.03 -11.87 11.09
C CYS A 159 -4.61 -10.79 12.09
N GLN A 160 -4.78 -11.05 13.39
CA GLN A 160 -4.30 -10.12 14.42
C GLN A 160 -2.77 -10.04 14.41
N GLU A 161 -2.07 -11.17 14.28
CA GLU A 161 -0.62 -11.21 14.16
C GLU A 161 -0.11 -10.46 12.93
N ALA A 162 -0.73 -10.69 11.77
CA ALA A 162 -0.38 -10.01 10.53
C ALA A 162 -0.59 -8.49 10.66
N LYS A 163 -1.73 -8.04 11.20
CA LYS A 163 -2.02 -6.63 11.42
C LYS A 163 -1.05 -6.00 12.42
N ASN A 164 -0.73 -6.68 13.52
CA ASN A 164 0.22 -6.21 14.53
C ASN A 164 1.65 -6.12 13.97
N TYR A 165 2.07 -7.10 13.17
CA TYR A 165 3.36 -7.04 12.49
C TYR A 165 3.40 -5.88 11.50
N ALA A 166 2.39 -5.76 10.63
CA ALA A 166 2.34 -4.72 9.60
C ALA A 166 2.30 -3.31 10.19
N LYS A 167 1.69 -3.11 11.38
CA LYS A 167 1.73 -1.83 12.10
C LYS A 167 3.15 -1.45 12.54
N LYS A 168 3.94 -2.42 12.98
CA LYS A 168 5.33 -2.20 13.43
C LYS A 168 6.31 -2.13 12.26
N CYS A 169 6.03 -2.88 11.20
CA CYS A 169 6.93 -3.18 10.10
C CYS A 169 6.26 -3.04 8.73
N PRO A 170 5.72 -1.85 8.39
CA PRO A 170 4.86 -1.68 7.22
C PRO A 170 5.59 -1.98 5.90
N TRP A 171 6.84 -1.56 5.77
CA TRP A 171 7.62 -1.80 4.55
C TRP A 171 7.97 -3.28 4.37
N ALA A 172 8.42 -3.96 5.44
CA ALA A 172 8.72 -5.39 5.37
C ALA A 172 7.47 -6.23 5.10
N ALA A 173 6.32 -5.86 5.69
CA ALA A 173 5.04 -6.50 5.41
C ALA A 173 4.63 -6.32 3.94
N LEU A 174 4.73 -5.12 3.38
CA LEU A 174 4.39 -4.86 1.99
C LEU A 174 5.31 -5.62 1.03
N LYS A 175 6.63 -5.66 1.27
CA LYS A 175 7.55 -6.46 0.43
C LYS A 175 7.20 -7.94 0.45
N MET A 176 6.83 -8.47 1.62
CA MET A 176 6.39 -9.85 1.73
C MET A 176 5.06 -10.09 1.00
N PHE A 177 4.11 -9.16 1.11
CA PHE A 177 2.85 -9.19 0.36
C PHE A 177 3.10 -9.24 -1.17
N MET A 178 3.99 -8.39 -1.66
CA MET A 178 4.33 -8.27 -3.09
C MET A 178 5.17 -9.45 -3.59
N LYS A 179 5.71 -10.28 -2.71
CA LYS A 179 6.54 -11.42 -3.11
C LYS A 179 5.67 -12.43 -3.87
N ASN A 180 6.04 -12.68 -5.13
CA ASN A 180 5.38 -13.62 -6.05
C ASN A 180 4.09 -13.11 -6.72
N THR A 181 3.83 -11.80 -6.73
CA THR A 181 2.78 -11.19 -7.57
C THR A 181 3.24 -11.03 -9.02
#